data_AF-A0A3E1DBQ5-F1
#
_entry.id   AF-A0A3E1DBQ5-F1
#
_cell.length_a   1.000
_cell.length_b   1.000
_cell.length_c   1.000
_cell.angle_alpha   90.00
_cell.angle_beta   90.00
_cell.angle_gamma   90.00
#
_symmetry.space_group_name_H-M   'P 1'
#
loop_
_entity.id
_entity.type
_entity.pdbx_description
1 polymer ?
#
loop_
_entity_poly.entity_id
_entity_poly.type
_entity_poly.pdbx_seq_one_letter_code
_entity_poly.pdbx_strand_id
1 'polypeptide(L)'
;MILHGIEAPNIAHTNTLAENLADIQDKDRMDVILANPPFGGKERKEVQQNFPIRTGETAFLFLQHFIKMLKAGGRAGVVIKNTFLSNTDNASVSLRKLLLESCNLHTILDCPGGTFQGAGVKTVVLFFEKGAPTRKVWYYQLDPGRNMGKTNPLNDADLIEFVKLQKTFADSPKSWSVDTLALSAAEGYDLSVKNPNGGEEIAHRSPQDIMDEIAALDTESADVLTNIRLLL
;
A
#
# COMPACT_ATOMS: atom_id res chain seq x y z
N MET A 1 -4.07 -22.37 7.14
CA MET A 1 -3.63 -22.37 8.56
C MET A 1 -3.68 -23.77 9.16
N ILE A 2 -4.83 -24.46 9.16
CA ILE A 2 -4.95 -25.85 9.65
C ILE A 2 -3.98 -26.80 8.95
N LEU A 3 -3.91 -26.75 7.61
CA LEU A 3 -2.97 -27.57 6.82
C LEU A 3 -1.48 -27.26 7.08
N HIS A 4 -1.19 -26.16 7.79
CA HIS A 4 0.16 -25.76 8.18
C HIS A 4 0.39 -25.94 9.70
N GLY A 5 -0.42 -26.78 10.37
CA GLY A 5 -0.21 -27.16 11.78
C GLY A 5 -0.76 -26.17 12.80
N ILE A 6 -1.52 -25.15 12.39
CA ILE A 6 -2.23 -24.27 13.33
C ILE A 6 -3.57 -24.92 13.65
N GLU A 7 -3.65 -25.57 14.81
CA GLU A 7 -4.77 -26.43 15.20
C GLU A 7 -6.10 -25.66 15.37
N ALA A 8 -6.05 -24.49 16.00
CA ALA A 8 -7.22 -23.65 16.27
C ALA A 8 -6.97 -22.20 15.83
N PRO A 9 -7.00 -21.91 14.51
CA PRO A 9 -6.81 -20.54 14.03
C PRO A 9 -8.01 -19.68 14.44
N ASN A 10 -7.74 -18.55 15.09
CA ASN A 10 -8.78 -17.61 15.48
C ASN A 10 -9.18 -16.72 14.28
N ILE A 11 -10.06 -17.25 13.43
CA ILE A 11 -10.59 -16.55 12.25
C ILE A 11 -12.09 -16.30 12.44
N ALA A 12 -12.51 -15.04 12.32
CA ALA A 12 -13.91 -14.65 12.36
C ALA A 12 -14.42 -14.30 10.95
N HIS A 13 -15.59 -14.84 10.58
CA HIS A 13 -16.29 -14.42 9.37
C HIS A 13 -17.11 -13.17 9.68
N THR A 14 -16.57 -11.99 9.34
CA THR A 14 -17.19 -10.69 9.64
C THR A 14 -16.74 -9.62 8.64
N ASN A 15 -17.42 -8.48 8.64
CA ASN A 15 -16.92 -7.26 8.00
C ASN A 15 -16.18 -6.42 9.04
N THR A 16 -14.85 -6.36 8.95
CA THR A 16 -14.02 -5.51 9.82
C THR A 16 -14.45 -4.04 9.80
N LEU A 17 -14.92 -3.53 8.66
CA LEU A 17 -15.32 -2.13 8.54
C LEU A 17 -16.66 -1.82 9.21
N ALA A 18 -17.46 -2.85 9.54
CA ALA A 18 -18.73 -2.69 10.24
C ALA A 18 -18.55 -2.35 11.73
N GLU A 19 -17.35 -2.54 12.28
CA GLU A 19 -17.01 -2.16 13.65
C GLU A 19 -16.81 -0.65 13.78
N ASN A 20 -17.42 -0.04 14.80
CA ASN A 20 -17.25 1.37 15.10
C ASN A 20 -15.93 1.61 15.84
N LEU A 21 -15.06 2.48 15.30
CA LEU A 21 -13.75 2.76 15.89
C LEU A 21 -13.82 3.36 17.29
N ALA A 22 -14.94 3.99 17.65
CA ALA A 22 -15.16 4.52 18.99
C ALA A 22 -15.31 3.41 20.04
N ASP A 23 -15.76 2.22 19.64
CA ASP A 23 -16.06 1.11 20.55
C ASP A 23 -14.82 0.28 20.89
N ILE A 24 -13.75 0.37 20.07
CA ILE A 24 -12.48 -0.35 20.28
C ILE A 24 -11.81 0.07 21.60
N GLN A 25 -11.69 -0.89 22.52
CA GLN A 25 -11.05 -0.72 23.82
C GLN A 25 -9.59 -1.22 23.79
N ASP A 26 -8.83 -0.89 24.84
CA ASP A 26 -7.42 -1.31 24.94
C ASP A 26 -7.23 -2.84 24.91
N LYS A 27 -8.20 -3.60 25.43
CA LYS A 27 -8.18 -5.08 25.42
C LYS A 27 -8.29 -5.68 24.02
N ASP A 28 -8.85 -4.95 23.07
CA ASP A 28 -9.08 -5.40 21.70
C ASP A 28 -7.84 -5.19 20.82
N ARG A 29 -6.88 -4.37 21.30
CA ARG A 29 -5.72 -3.96 20.54
C ARG A 29 -4.65 -5.04 20.42
N MET A 30 -3.88 -4.96 19.34
CA MET A 30 -2.86 -5.92 18.95
C MET A 30 -1.46 -5.27 18.99
N ASP A 31 -0.46 -6.11 19.24
CA ASP A 31 0.96 -5.71 19.22
C ASP A 31 1.53 -5.65 17.80
N VAL A 32 1.01 -6.50 16.90
CA VAL A 32 1.48 -6.62 15.51
C VAL A 32 0.29 -6.72 14.55
N ILE A 33 0.31 -5.91 13.49
CA ILE A 33 -0.65 -6.01 12.37
C ILE A 33 0.11 -6.21 11.06
N LEU A 34 -0.20 -7.28 10.33
CA LEU A 34 0.27 -7.48 8.96
C LEU A 34 -0.97 -7.55 8.07
N ALA A 35 -1.08 -6.65 7.09
CA ALA A 35 -2.29 -6.55 6.30
C ALA A 35 -2.03 -6.20 4.83
N ASN A 36 -2.83 -6.81 3.96
CA ASN A 36 -3.00 -6.44 2.57
C ASN A 36 -4.50 -6.18 2.34
N PRO A 37 -5.02 -4.99 2.70
CA PRO A 37 -6.42 -4.67 2.50
C PRO A 37 -6.78 -4.73 1.00
N PRO A 38 -8.05 -5.05 0.67
CA PRO A 38 -8.49 -5.15 -0.72
C PRO A 38 -8.31 -3.81 -1.46
N PHE A 39 -7.98 -3.89 -2.75
CA PHE A 39 -7.76 -2.73 -3.60
C PHE A 39 -9.03 -2.29 -4.33
N GLY A 40 -9.31 -0.98 -4.35
CA GLY A 40 -10.35 -0.39 -5.20
C GLY A 40 -11.79 -0.71 -4.79
N GLY A 41 -12.00 -1.27 -3.60
CA GLY A 41 -13.32 -1.47 -3.04
C GLY A 41 -13.95 -0.14 -2.62
N LYS A 42 -15.28 -0.05 -2.73
CA LYS A 42 -16.08 1.04 -2.18
C LYS A 42 -16.99 0.52 -1.07
N GLU A 43 -17.09 1.27 0.00
CA GLU A 43 -17.93 0.91 1.15
C GLU A 43 -19.16 1.81 1.27
N ARG A 44 -20.26 1.25 1.81
CA ARG A 44 -21.55 1.93 1.93
C ARG A 44 -21.49 3.11 2.90
N LYS A 45 -22.31 4.15 2.66
CA LYS A 45 -22.27 5.41 3.44
C LYS A 45 -22.55 5.21 4.93
N GLU A 46 -23.34 4.20 5.28
CA GLU A 46 -23.69 3.84 6.65
C GLU A 46 -22.45 3.32 7.40
N VAL A 47 -21.68 2.45 6.75
CA VAL A 47 -20.44 1.89 7.31
C VAL A 47 -19.37 2.97 7.45
N GLN A 48 -19.32 3.94 6.55
CA GLN A 48 -18.39 5.08 6.68
C GLN A 48 -18.59 5.88 7.97
N GLN A 49 -19.79 5.84 8.60
CA GLN A 49 -20.06 6.54 9.86
C GLN A 49 -19.25 5.98 11.05
N ASN A 50 -18.74 4.76 10.93
CA ASN A 50 -17.89 4.11 11.93
C ASN A 50 -16.49 4.74 12.07
N PHE A 51 -16.14 5.65 11.17
CA PHE A 51 -14.78 6.20 11.03
C PHE A 51 -14.77 7.72 11.19
N PRO A 52 -13.75 8.28 11.88
CA PRO A 52 -13.56 9.73 11.96
C PRO A 52 -13.31 10.36 10.58
N ILE A 53 -12.48 9.73 9.73
CA ILE A 53 -12.24 10.17 8.37
C ILE A 53 -13.13 9.34 7.45
N ARG A 54 -14.29 9.91 7.10
CA ARG A 54 -15.29 9.26 6.26
C ARG A 54 -14.84 9.28 4.80
N THR A 55 -14.79 8.11 4.17
CA THR A 55 -14.41 7.95 2.77
C THR A 55 -14.99 6.67 2.20
N GLY A 56 -15.28 6.67 0.89
CA GLY A 56 -15.68 5.45 0.20
C GLY A 56 -14.51 4.50 -0.05
N GLU A 57 -13.26 4.97 -0.01
CA GLU A 57 -12.08 4.15 -0.28
C GLU A 57 -11.82 3.16 0.87
N THR A 58 -12.09 1.88 0.61
CA THR A 58 -11.95 0.80 1.61
C THR A 58 -10.56 0.71 2.22
N ALA A 59 -9.49 0.90 1.44
CA ALA A 59 -8.12 0.82 1.95
C ALA A 59 -7.85 1.88 3.04
N PHE A 60 -8.48 3.05 2.95
CA PHE A 60 -8.32 4.14 3.91
C PHE A 60 -9.09 3.86 5.21
N LEU A 61 -10.26 3.22 5.11
CA LEU A 61 -11.01 2.77 6.28
C LEU A 61 -10.23 1.68 7.02
N PHE A 62 -9.67 0.71 6.31
CA PHE A 62 -8.79 -0.31 6.89
C PHE A 62 -7.56 0.30 7.57
N LEU A 63 -6.87 1.26 6.95
CA LEU A 63 -5.70 1.89 7.57
C LEU A 63 -6.06 2.64 8.86
N GLN A 64 -7.19 3.35 8.91
CA GLN A 64 -7.70 3.93 10.17
C GLN A 64 -7.95 2.87 11.24
N HIS A 65 -8.59 1.76 10.86
CA HIS A 65 -8.85 0.64 11.76
C HIS A 65 -7.53 0.05 12.30
N PHE A 66 -6.54 -0.20 11.45
CA PHE A 66 -5.23 -0.71 11.89
C PHE A 66 -4.52 0.25 12.84
N ILE A 67 -4.52 1.56 12.54
CA ILE A 67 -3.94 2.59 13.41
C ILE A 67 -4.65 2.63 14.78
N LYS A 68 -5.95 2.35 14.83
CA LYS A 68 -6.73 2.31 16.08
C LYS A 68 -6.53 0.99 16.85
N MET A 69 -6.35 -0.11 16.14
CA MET A 69 -6.15 -1.45 16.70
C MET A 69 -4.74 -1.69 17.24
N LEU A 70 -3.74 -0.89 16.85
CA LEU A 70 -2.41 -1.01 17.45
C LEU A 70 -2.38 -0.48 18.89
N LYS A 71 -1.78 -1.25 19.79
CA LYS A 71 -1.33 -0.74 21.10
C LYS A 71 -0.25 0.34 20.91
N ALA A 72 -0.04 1.20 21.91
CA ALA A 72 1.15 2.04 21.93
C ALA A 72 2.41 1.14 21.97
N GLY A 73 3.39 1.43 21.12
CA GLY A 73 4.56 0.58 20.84
C GLY A 73 4.26 -0.61 19.90
N GLY A 74 3.00 -0.82 19.50
CA GLY A 74 2.63 -1.83 18.51
C GLY A 74 3.06 -1.42 17.10
N ARG A 75 3.36 -2.41 16.25
CA ARG A 75 3.91 -2.19 14.91
C ARG A 75 3.07 -2.80 13.80
N ALA A 76 3.09 -2.20 12.61
CA ALA A 76 2.39 -2.72 11.46
C ALA A 76 3.22 -2.72 10.17
N GLY A 77 2.89 -3.67 9.30
CA GLY A 77 3.29 -3.72 7.90
C GLY A 77 2.03 -3.78 7.03
N VAL A 78 1.73 -2.72 6.31
CA VAL A 78 0.47 -2.57 5.55
C VAL A 78 0.76 -2.28 4.08
N VAL A 79 0.22 -3.11 3.20
CA VAL A 79 0.26 -2.87 1.75
C VAL A 79 -0.83 -1.86 1.38
N ILE A 80 -0.50 -0.87 0.55
CA ILE A 80 -1.46 0.11 0.03
C ILE A 80 -1.05 0.59 -1.37
N LYS A 81 -2.00 1.10 -2.16
CA LYS A 81 -1.69 1.74 -3.45
C LYS A 81 -0.76 2.94 -3.24
N ASN A 82 0.20 3.13 -4.13
CA ASN A 82 1.13 4.26 -4.06
C ASN A 82 0.42 5.62 -4.15
N THR A 83 -0.77 5.68 -4.75
CA THR A 83 -1.61 6.87 -4.83
C THR A 83 -1.99 7.43 -3.46
N PHE A 84 -1.99 6.62 -2.41
CA PHE A 84 -2.17 7.10 -1.03
C PHE A 84 -1.12 8.14 -0.65
N LEU A 85 0.10 8.05 -1.21
CA LEU A 85 1.20 8.94 -0.84
C LEU A 85 0.98 10.38 -1.33
N SER A 86 0.27 10.59 -2.45
CA SER A 86 0.17 11.90 -3.11
C SER A 86 -1.25 12.41 -3.37
N ASN A 87 -2.28 11.57 -3.27
CA ASN A 87 -3.66 12.00 -3.53
C ASN A 87 -4.02 13.21 -2.65
N THR A 88 -4.66 14.21 -3.26
CA THR A 88 -4.91 15.53 -2.64
C THR A 88 -6.32 15.68 -2.08
N ASP A 89 -7.18 14.66 -2.21
CA ASP A 89 -8.50 14.71 -1.61
C ASP A 89 -8.41 14.76 -0.07
N ASN A 90 -9.43 15.36 0.56
CA ASN A 90 -9.44 15.61 1.99
C ASN A 90 -9.25 14.34 2.84
N ALA A 91 -9.77 13.19 2.40
CA ALA A 91 -9.64 11.95 3.15
C ALA A 91 -8.19 11.44 3.10
N SER A 92 -7.56 11.46 1.92
CA SER A 92 -6.14 11.13 1.75
C SER A 92 -5.24 12.00 2.64
N VAL A 93 -5.39 13.32 2.56
CA VAL A 93 -4.57 14.29 3.32
C VAL A 93 -4.78 14.11 4.83
N SER A 94 -6.04 13.99 5.28
CA SER A 94 -6.36 13.81 6.70
C SER A 94 -5.80 12.48 7.24
N LEU A 95 -5.81 11.43 6.43
CA LEU A 95 -5.31 10.12 6.85
C LEU A 95 -3.78 10.09 6.88
N ARG A 96 -3.08 10.71 5.92
CA ARG A 96 -1.63 10.89 5.99
C ARG A 96 -1.25 11.69 7.24
N LYS A 97 -1.95 12.78 7.52
CA LYS A 97 -1.76 13.56 8.76
C LYS A 97 -1.93 12.68 10.01
N LEU A 98 -3.04 11.95 10.11
CA LEU A 98 -3.31 11.05 11.23
C LEU A 98 -2.20 10.01 11.41
N LEU A 99 -1.74 9.39 10.31
CA LEU A 99 -0.65 8.42 10.34
C LEU A 99 0.64 9.04 10.85
N LEU A 100 1.04 10.21 10.32
CA LEU A 100 2.28 10.89 10.69
C LEU A 100 2.26 11.45 12.12
N GLU A 101 1.11 11.90 12.62
CA GLU A 101 0.99 12.43 13.99
C GLU A 101 0.88 11.31 15.04
N SER A 102 0.22 10.21 14.71
CA SER A 102 -0.07 9.13 15.67
C SER A 102 0.94 7.99 15.66
N CYS A 103 1.67 7.84 14.55
CA CYS A 103 2.58 6.72 14.33
C CYS A 103 3.92 7.22 13.81
N ASN A 104 4.97 6.45 14.09
CA ASN A 104 6.29 6.60 13.54
C ASN A 104 6.35 5.76 12.27
N LEU A 105 5.98 6.33 11.13
CA LEU A 105 6.15 5.76 9.79
C LEU A 105 7.63 5.79 9.43
N HIS A 106 8.36 4.77 9.84
CA HIS A 106 9.81 4.73 9.71
C HIS A 106 10.26 4.20 8.35
N THR A 107 9.42 3.43 7.63
CA THR A 107 9.81 2.86 6.33
C THR A 107 8.67 2.83 5.32
N ILE A 108 8.98 3.23 4.09
CA ILE A 108 8.15 2.99 2.91
C ILE A 108 8.95 2.16 1.90
N LEU A 109 8.45 0.96 1.59
CA LEU A 109 8.98 0.11 0.52
C LEU A 109 8.16 0.37 -0.74
N ASP A 110 8.74 1.06 -1.73
CA ASP A 110 8.12 1.26 -3.05
C ASP A 110 8.31 0.00 -3.88
N CYS A 111 7.19 -0.67 -4.22
CA CYS A 111 7.22 -1.93 -4.95
C CYS A 111 7.07 -1.68 -6.45
N PRO A 112 7.77 -2.46 -7.30
CA PRO A 112 7.62 -2.37 -8.75
C PRO A 112 6.20 -2.76 -9.17
N GLY A 113 5.80 -2.27 -10.35
CA GLY A 113 4.51 -2.64 -10.95
C GLY A 113 4.41 -4.16 -11.15
N GLY A 114 3.23 -4.73 -10.94
CA GLY A 114 3.01 -6.18 -11.06
C GLY A 114 3.32 -6.99 -9.79
N THR A 115 3.90 -6.37 -8.74
CA THR A 115 4.13 -7.04 -7.45
C THR A 115 2.82 -7.56 -6.84
N PHE A 116 1.77 -6.72 -6.83
CA PHE A 116 0.44 -7.10 -6.37
C PHE A 116 -0.54 -7.09 -7.55
N GLN A 117 -1.07 -8.25 -7.87
CA GLN A 117 -2.06 -8.42 -8.94
C GLN A 117 -3.39 -7.77 -8.55
N GLY A 118 -4.07 -7.16 -9.52
CA GLY A 118 -5.36 -6.50 -9.30
C GLY A 118 -5.32 -5.11 -8.64
N ALA A 119 -4.13 -4.59 -8.29
CA ALA A 119 -4.01 -3.24 -7.72
C ALA A 119 -4.29 -2.13 -8.75
N GLY A 120 -3.99 -2.38 -10.04
CA GLY A 120 -4.13 -1.43 -11.15
C GLY A 120 -3.09 -0.31 -11.20
N VAL A 121 -2.30 -0.16 -10.13
CA VAL A 121 -1.21 0.80 -9.97
C VAL A 121 -0.08 0.17 -9.16
N LYS A 122 1.06 0.85 -9.03
CA LYS A 122 2.10 0.45 -8.08
C LYS A 122 1.57 0.48 -6.65
N THR A 123 2.18 -0.31 -5.80
CA THR A 123 1.84 -0.44 -4.39
C THR A 123 3.07 -0.17 -3.54
N VAL A 124 2.84 0.24 -2.31
CA VAL A 124 3.89 0.42 -1.32
C VAL A 124 3.58 -0.40 -0.08
N VAL A 125 4.60 -0.75 0.69
CA VAL A 125 4.43 -1.30 2.03
C VAL A 125 4.82 -0.23 3.05
N LEU A 126 3.87 0.15 3.90
CA LEU A 126 4.06 1.06 5.01
C LEU A 126 4.48 0.27 6.24
N PHE A 127 5.61 0.62 6.85
CA PHE A 127 6.02 0.10 8.14
C PHE A 127 6.01 1.21 9.18
N PHE A 128 5.21 1.03 10.23
CA PHE A 128 5.03 2.05 11.25
C PHE A 128 4.82 1.47 12.64
N GLU A 129 5.20 2.24 13.65
CA GLU A 129 4.95 1.95 15.07
C GLU A 129 3.99 2.99 15.67
N LYS A 130 3.02 2.57 16.46
CA LYS A 130 2.02 3.45 17.08
C LYS A 130 2.58 4.12 18.34
N GLY A 131 2.29 5.40 18.54
CA GLY A 131 2.50 6.08 19.82
C GLY A 131 3.58 7.17 19.84
N ALA A 132 4.28 7.36 18.73
CA ALA A 132 5.18 8.50 18.53
C ALA A 132 4.92 9.12 17.15
N PRO A 133 5.01 10.45 16.99
CA PRO A 133 4.90 11.08 15.67
C PRO A 133 6.10 10.74 14.79
N THR A 134 5.86 10.66 13.49
CA THR A 134 6.90 10.47 12.48
C THR A 134 7.79 11.70 12.41
N ARG A 135 9.10 11.48 12.46
CA ARG A 135 10.13 12.53 12.27
C ARG A 135 10.93 12.35 10.99
N LYS A 136 11.13 11.10 10.58
CA LYS A 136 11.97 10.74 9.45
C LYS A 136 11.45 9.45 8.84
N VAL A 137 11.32 9.43 7.53
CA VAL A 137 10.88 8.26 6.76
C VAL A 137 12.07 7.78 5.93
N TRP A 138 12.40 6.50 6.03
CA TRP A 138 13.36 5.85 5.13
C TRP A 138 12.62 5.18 3.97
N TYR A 139 12.99 5.54 2.76
CA TYR A 139 12.42 5.01 1.53
C TYR A 139 13.35 3.96 0.96
N TYR A 140 12.77 2.89 0.41
CA TYR A 140 13.48 1.93 -0.40
C TYR A 140 12.71 1.67 -1.69
N GLN A 141 13.33 1.99 -2.82
CA GLN A 141 12.80 1.69 -4.15
C GLN A 141 13.24 0.29 -4.56
N LEU A 142 12.32 -0.66 -4.51
CA LEU A 142 12.61 -2.03 -4.90
C LEU A 142 12.72 -2.12 -6.42
N ASP A 143 13.94 -2.39 -6.88
CA ASP A 143 14.22 -2.74 -8.27
C ASP A 143 14.82 -4.15 -8.35
N PRO A 144 14.03 -5.13 -8.81
CA PRO A 144 14.44 -6.52 -9.00
C PRO A 144 15.18 -6.78 -10.32
N GLY A 145 15.34 -5.78 -11.20
CA GLY A 145 15.97 -5.92 -12.51
C GLY A 145 15.16 -6.72 -13.54
N ARG A 146 13.88 -6.99 -13.26
CA ARG A 146 12.96 -7.74 -14.13
C ARG A 146 11.51 -7.30 -13.93
N ASN A 147 10.65 -7.63 -14.89
CA ASN A 147 9.21 -7.42 -14.76
C ASN A 147 8.60 -8.40 -13.75
N MET A 148 7.74 -7.89 -12.87
CA MET A 148 6.98 -8.70 -11.91
C MET A 148 5.66 -9.17 -12.51
N GLY A 149 5.24 -10.36 -12.11
CA GLY A 149 3.95 -10.92 -12.52
C GLY A 149 3.74 -12.34 -12.01
N LYS A 150 2.69 -13.00 -12.50
CA LYS A 150 2.33 -14.36 -12.06
C LYS A 150 3.45 -15.38 -12.26
N THR A 151 4.20 -15.26 -13.34
CA THR A 151 5.33 -16.15 -13.69
C THR A 151 6.65 -15.73 -13.05
N ASN A 152 6.78 -14.44 -12.70
CA ASN A 152 7.97 -13.85 -12.08
C ASN A 152 7.58 -13.12 -10.79
N PRO A 153 7.17 -13.85 -9.74
CA PRO A 153 6.75 -13.21 -8.49
C PRO A 153 7.95 -12.62 -7.73
N LEU A 154 7.63 -11.73 -6.80
CA LEU A 154 8.55 -11.28 -5.77
C LEU A 154 8.99 -12.49 -4.93
N ASN A 155 10.28 -12.57 -4.62
CA ASN A 155 10.84 -13.62 -3.79
C ASN A 155 11.85 -13.07 -2.78
N ASP A 156 12.29 -13.93 -1.85
CA ASP A 156 13.18 -13.56 -0.75
C ASP A 156 14.51 -12.97 -1.24
N ALA A 157 15.04 -13.42 -2.39
CA ALA A 157 16.31 -12.92 -2.92
C ALA A 157 16.22 -11.44 -3.33
N ASP A 158 15.04 -11.00 -3.80
CA ASP A 158 14.79 -9.59 -4.16
C ASP A 158 14.84 -8.67 -2.93
N LEU A 159 14.58 -9.21 -1.73
CA LEU A 159 14.44 -8.45 -0.49
C LEU A 159 15.68 -8.46 0.40
N ILE A 160 16.73 -9.22 0.04
CA ILE A 160 17.95 -9.36 0.86
C ILE A 160 18.57 -8.00 1.19
N GLU A 161 18.75 -7.15 0.17
CA GLU A 161 19.35 -5.83 0.35
C GLU A 161 18.46 -4.92 1.20
N PHE A 162 17.15 -4.89 0.92
CA PHE A 162 16.16 -4.15 1.72
C PHE A 162 16.25 -4.53 3.20
N VAL A 163 16.17 -5.82 3.53
CA VAL A 163 16.21 -6.31 4.92
C VAL A 163 17.56 -5.99 5.57
N LYS A 164 18.66 -6.02 4.82
CA LYS A 164 19.98 -5.64 5.32
C LYS A 164 20.06 -4.15 5.65
N LEU A 165 19.64 -3.27 4.74
CA LEU A 165 19.75 -1.82 4.89
C LEU A 165 18.72 -1.24 5.86
N GLN A 166 17.52 -1.83 5.94
CA GLN A 166 16.46 -1.37 6.85
C GLN A 166 16.89 -1.43 8.32
N LYS A 167 17.74 -2.40 8.71
CA LYS A 167 18.25 -2.54 10.09
C LYS A 167 18.98 -1.29 10.59
N THR A 168 19.59 -0.53 9.70
CA THR A 168 20.37 0.67 10.02
C THR A 168 19.84 1.91 9.33
N PHE A 169 18.75 1.79 8.54
CA PHE A 169 18.24 2.84 7.65
C PHE A 169 19.33 3.45 6.78
N ALA A 170 20.22 2.60 6.24
CA ALA A 170 21.34 3.07 5.44
C ALA A 170 20.86 3.57 4.06
N ASP A 171 21.38 4.72 3.64
CA ASP A 171 21.15 5.26 2.31
C ASP A 171 21.99 4.48 1.27
N SER A 172 21.47 4.40 0.05
CA SER A 172 22.05 3.69 -1.09
C SER A 172 21.50 4.26 -2.41
N PRO A 173 21.93 3.78 -3.59
CA PRO A 173 21.28 4.15 -4.84
C PRO A 173 19.77 3.85 -4.88
N LYS A 174 19.29 2.90 -4.07
CA LYS A 174 17.88 2.51 -3.98
C LYS A 174 17.19 3.01 -2.71
N SER A 175 17.90 3.65 -1.78
CA SER A 175 17.34 4.07 -0.49
C SER A 175 17.82 5.43 -0.03
N TRP A 176 16.91 6.21 0.53
CA TRP A 176 17.20 7.55 1.03
C TRP A 176 16.25 7.87 2.17
N SER A 177 16.60 8.87 2.95
CA SER A 177 15.75 9.32 4.05
C SER A 177 15.25 10.74 3.84
N VAL A 178 14.03 11.00 4.32
CA VAL A 178 13.41 12.33 4.27
C VAL A 178 12.95 12.72 5.67
N ASP A 179 13.28 13.94 6.08
CA ASP A 179 12.76 14.53 7.31
C ASP A 179 11.32 14.99 7.09
N THR A 180 10.40 14.58 7.97
CA THR A 180 8.99 14.90 7.82
C THR A 180 8.63 16.32 8.25
N LEU A 181 9.55 17.04 8.91
CA LEU A 181 9.37 18.48 9.17
C LEU A 181 9.30 19.31 7.88
N ALA A 182 9.86 18.79 6.78
CA ALA A 182 9.73 19.40 5.46
C ALA A 182 8.35 19.17 4.83
N LEU A 183 7.57 18.20 5.31
CA LEU A 183 6.25 17.87 4.75
C LEU A 183 5.19 18.79 5.36
N SER A 184 4.83 19.83 4.64
CA SER A 184 3.91 20.84 5.16
C SER A 184 2.44 20.43 5.00
N ALA A 185 1.58 20.99 5.86
CA ALA A 185 0.14 20.94 5.66
C ALA A 185 -0.28 21.59 4.33
N ALA A 186 0.49 22.58 3.85
CA ALA A 186 0.24 23.26 2.57
C ALA A 186 0.45 22.32 1.37
N GLU A 187 1.35 21.35 1.48
CA GLU A 187 1.59 20.31 0.48
C GLU A 187 0.76 19.04 0.74
N GLY A 188 -0.19 19.11 1.70
CA GLY A 188 -1.08 18.00 2.00
C GLY A 188 -0.37 16.77 2.57
N TYR A 189 0.78 16.93 3.24
CA TYR A 189 1.59 15.83 3.76
C TYR A 189 1.98 14.81 2.67
N ASP A 190 2.37 15.27 1.49
CA ASP A 190 2.77 14.41 0.37
C ASP A 190 3.97 13.52 0.76
N LEU A 191 3.84 12.21 0.59
CA LEU A 191 4.86 11.21 0.90
C LEU A 191 5.49 10.59 -0.35
N SER A 192 5.14 11.05 -1.55
CA SER A 192 5.56 10.51 -2.85
C SER A 192 6.94 11.02 -3.31
N VAL A 193 7.87 11.07 -2.36
CA VAL A 193 9.23 11.59 -2.61
C VAL A 193 9.94 10.70 -3.63
N LYS A 194 10.60 11.33 -4.61
CA LYS A 194 11.37 10.64 -5.65
C LYS A 194 12.75 10.25 -5.14
N ASN A 195 13.28 9.17 -5.70
CA ASN A 195 14.65 8.75 -5.44
C ASN A 195 15.63 9.81 -5.97
N PRO A 196 16.46 10.44 -5.13
CA PRO A 196 17.40 11.47 -5.57
C PRO A 196 18.53 10.92 -6.45
N ASN A 197 18.80 9.62 -6.38
CA ASN A 197 19.82 8.94 -7.18
C ASN A 197 19.25 8.31 -8.46
N GLY A 198 17.92 8.29 -8.59
CA GLY A 198 17.24 7.80 -9.77
C GLY A 198 17.25 8.89 -10.83
N GLY A 199 18.31 8.93 -11.65
CA GLY A 199 18.29 9.72 -12.88
C GLY A 199 16.98 9.44 -13.63
N GLU A 200 16.33 10.50 -14.12
CA GLU A 200 15.06 10.39 -14.85
C GLU A 200 15.25 9.63 -16.17
N GLU A 201 15.36 8.31 -16.13
CA GLU A 201 14.82 7.49 -17.19
C GLU A 201 13.41 7.11 -16.76
N ILE A 202 12.49 8.05 -16.96
CA ILE A 202 11.15 7.61 -17.30
C ILE A 202 11.32 6.89 -18.64
N ALA A 203 11.45 5.57 -18.58
CA ALA A 203 11.26 4.71 -19.74
C ALA A 203 9.79 4.86 -20.14
N HIS A 204 9.49 5.99 -20.80
CA HIS A 204 8.26 6.16 -21.53
C HIS A 204 8.31 5.06 -22.59
N ARG A 205 7.35 4.15 -22.53
CA ARG A 205 6.99 3.36 -23.71
C ARG A 205 6.89 4.34 -24.87
N SER A 206 7.51 4.01 -25.99
CA SER A 206 7.32 4.84 -27.16
C SER A 206 5.82 4.85 -27.49
N PRO A 207 5.28 5.94 -28.05
CA PRO A 207 3.92 5.94 -28.56
C PRO A 207 3.64 4.73 -29.47
N GLN A 208 4.66 4.21 -30.17
CA GLN A 208 4.56 3.00 -30.99
C GLN A 208 4.29 1.76 -30.14
N ASP A 209 5.03 1.52 -29.05
CA ASP A 209 4.80 0.38 -28.16
C ASP A 209 3.40 0.44 -27.54
N ILE A 210 2.88 1.64 -27.30
CA ILE A 210 1.50 1.84 -26.82
C ILE A 210 0.49 1.46 -27.91
N MET A 211 0.71 1.90 -29.15
CA MET A 211 -0.16 1.59 -30.28
C MET A 211 -0.16 0.08 -30.61
N ASP A 212 1.01 -0.57 -30.53
CA ASP A 212 1.15 -1.99 -30.82
C ASP A 212 0.42 -2.86 -29.78
N GLU A 213 0.47 -2.48 -28.49
CA GLU A 213 -0.29 -3.15 -27.44
C GLU A 213 -1.81 -2.92 -27.60
N ILE A 214 -2.24 -1.71 -27.95
CA ILE A 214 -3.65 -1.42 -28.23
C ILE A 214 -4.15 -2.29 -29.38
N ALA A 215 -3.40 -2.39 -30.47
CA ALA A 215 -3.75 -3.23 -31.62
C ALA A 215 -3.82 -4.73 -31.25
N ALA A 216 -2.91 -5.20 -30.39
CA ALA A 216 -2.94 -6.57 -29.89
C ALA A 216 -4.19 -6.84 -29.04
N LEU A 217 -4.53 -5.94 -28.11
CA LEU A 217 -5.72 -6.05 -27.26
C LEU A 217 -7.03 -5.96 -28.06
N ASP A 218 -7.07 -5.14 -29.11
CA ASP A 218 -8.21 -5.07 -30.02
C ASP A 218 -8.39 -6.37 -30.80
N THR A 219 -7.30 -6.99 -31.23
CA THR A 219 -7.32 -8.29 -31.90
C THR A 219 -7.84 -9.38 -30.97
N GLU A 220 -7.32 -9.44 -29.73
CA GLU A 220 -7.79 -10.39 -28.72
C GLU A 220 -9.29 -10.18 -28.41
N SER A 221 -9.74 -8.93 -28.30
CA SER A 221 -11.14 -8.59 -28.08
C SER A 221 -12.03 -9.02 -29.24
N ALA A 222 -11.56 -8.85 -30.49
CA ALA A 222 -12.27 -9.28 -31.69
C ALA A 222 -12.40 -10.81 -31.75
N ASP A 223 -11.36 -11.55 -31.37
CA ASP A 223 -11.39 -13.01 -31.30
C ASP A 223 -12.38 -13.50 -30.23
N VAL A 224 -12.37 -12.88 -29.04
CA VAL A 224 -13.32 -13.18 -27.96
C VAL A 224 -14.76 -12.94 -28.43
N LEU A 225 -15.03 -11.81 -29.09
CA LEU A 225 -16.37 -11.50 -29.63
C LEU A 225 -16.80 -12.48 -30.72
N THR A 226 -15.87 -12.93 -31.55
CA THR A 226 -16.14 -13.92 -32.61
C THR A 226 -16.51 -15.27 -31.98
N ASN A 227 -15.77 -15.71 -30.96
CA ASN A 227 -16.08 -16.93 -30.23
C ASN A 227 -17.46 -16.87 -29.55
N ILE A 228 -17.83 -15.72 -28.96
CA ILE A 228 -19.17 -15.52 -28.39
C ILE A 228 -20.26 -15.62 -29.46
N ARG A 229 -20.03 -15.04 -30.66
CA ARG A 229 -20.99 -15.15 -31.78
C ARG A 229 -21.17 -16.58 -32.29
N LEU A 230 -20.16 -17.42 -32.21
CA LEU A 230 -20.25 -18.84 -32.60
C LEU A 230 -21.04 -19.69 -31.60
N LEU A 231 -21.27 -19.18 -30.39
CA LEU A 231 -22.04 -19.85 -29.33
C LEU A 231 -23.53 -19.44 -29.32
N LEU A 232 -23.95 -18.53 -30.21
CA LEU A 232 -25.33 -18.09 -30.44
C LEU A 232 -25.91 -18.76 -31.68
#